data_AF-A0A496C3V8-F1
#
_entry.id   AF-A0A496C3V8-F1
#
_cell.length_a   1.000
_cell.length_b   1.000
_cell.length_c   1.000
_cell.angle_alpha   90.00
_cell.angle_beta   90.00
_cell.angle_gamma   90.00
#
_symmetry.space_group_name_H-M   'P 1'
#
loop_
_entity.id
_entity.type
_entity.pdbx_description
1 polymer ?
#
loop_
_entity_poly.entity_id
_entity_poly.type
_entity_poly.pdbx_seq_one_letter_code
_entity_poly.pdbx_strand_id
1 'polypeptide(L)'
;MIVNKVLNITSDDVENQKDLQILLDWKRTLQNKINELKVRLEVARKEYQTLNSEENKSILIRTSDARNYNIAFLELLNARIKKLRNKNGLGDHIQNLRNFKAVAKEKLSEELYEEIKRLAIERTEKTSESKF
;
A
#
# COMPACT_ATOMS: atom_id res chain seq x y z
N MET A 1 20.31 2.54 9.30
CA MET A 1 20.12 1.67 8.12
C MET A 1 19.46 0.37 8.55
N ILE A 2 18.27 0.06 8.04
CA ILE A 2 17.51 -1.16 8.34
C ILE A 2 17.69 -2.12 7.16
N VAL A 3 18.01 -3.40 7.38
CA VAL A 3 18.28 -4.39 6.31
C VAL A 3 17.22 -5.50 6.27
N ASN A 4 16.37 -5.50 5.25
CA ASN A 4 15.42 -6.58 5.04
C ASN A 4 16.10 -7.81 4.45
N LYS A 5 16.27 -8.86 5.27
CA LYS A 5 16.88 -10.13 4.85
C LYS A 5 16.04 -10.92 3.83
N VAL A 6 14.72 -10.70 3.76
CA VAL A 6 13.83 -11.44 2.86
C VAL A 6 14.00 -10.93 1.43
N LEU A 7 14.09 -9.61 1.29
CA LEU A 7 14.23 -8.91 0.02
C LEU A 7 15.72 -8.69 -0.34
N ASN A 8 16.63 -8.89 0.61
CA ASN A 8 18.05 -8.57 0.51
C ASN A 8 18.32 -7.11 0.10
N ILE A 9 17.59 -6.18 0.72
CA ILE A 9 17.68 -4.73 0.48
C ILE A 9 17.68 -3.96 1.79
N THR A 10 18.10 -2.70 1.73
CA THR A 10 18.16 -1.77 2.84
C THR A 10 17.01 -0.76 2.81
N SER A 11 16.83 -0.01 3.90
CA SER A 11 15.96 1.16 3.96
C SER A 11 16.29 2.19 2.88
N ASP A 12 17.57 2.29 2.51
CA ASP A 12 18.08 3.32 1.61
C ASP A 12 17.77 2.92 0.16
N ASP A 13 17.81 1.62 -0.15
CA ASP A 13 17.33 1.09 -1.44
C ASP A 13 15.85 1.40 -1.65
N VAL A 14 15.02 1.28 -0.60
CA VAL A 14 13.60 1.64 -0.65
C VAL A 14 13.43 3.14 -0.89
N GLU A 15 14.18 3.99 -0.18
CA GLU A 15 14.09 5.44 -0.34
C GLU A 15 14.52 5.91 -1.74
N ASN A 16 15.55 5.28 -2.31
CA ASN A 16 16.10 5.64 -3.60
C ASN A 16 15.34 5.04 -4.79
N GLN A 17 14.58 3.96 -4.60
CA GLN A 17 13.80 3.34 -5.67
C GLN A 17 12.71 4.29 -6.21
N LYS A 18 12.66 4.44 -7.53
CA LYS A 18 11.73 5.32 -8.27
C LYS A 18 10.69 4.53 -9.08
N ASP A 19 11.01 3.29 -9.43
CA ASP A 19 10.09 2.41 -10.12
C ASP A 19 9.02 1.90 -9.15
N LEU A 20 7.76 2.26 -9.44
CA LEU A 20 6.61 1.86 -8.65
C LEU A 20 6.36 0.35 -8.75
N GLN A 21 6.64 -0.27 -9.89
CA GLN A 21 6.41 -1.71 -10.08
C GLN A 21 7.35 -2.52 -9.19
N ILE A 22 8.64 -2.17 -9.15
CA ILE A 22 9.62 -2.80 -8.26
C ILE A 22 9.18 -2.70 -6.78
N LEU A 23 8.71 -1.54 -6.34
CA LEU A 23 8.21 -1.35 -4.97
C LEU A 23 6.97 -2.20 -4.67
N LEU A 24 6.07 -2.35 -5.65
CA LEU A 24 4.87 -3.20 -5.52
C LEU A 24 5.23 -4.68 -5.46
N ASP A 25 6.23 -5.11 -6.22
CA ASP A 25 6.71 -6.50 -6.20
C ASP A 25 7.41 -6.83 -4.88
N TRP A 26 8.27 -5.93 -4.38
CA TRP A 26 8.85 -6.04 -3.03
C TRP A 26 7.77 -6.11 -1.95
N LYS A 27 6.76 -5.25 -2.05
CA LYS A 27 5.61 -5.26 -1.14
C LYS A 27 4.90 -6.61 -1.14
N ARG A 28 4.62 -7.18 -2.31
CA ARG A 28 3.95 -8.49 -2.45
C ARG A 28 4.78 -9.61 -1.80
N THR A 29 6.07 -9.67 -2.11
CA THR A 29 6.99 -10.66 -1.53
C THR A 29 7.02 -10.57 0.00
N LEU A 30 7.08 -9.36 0.53
CA LEU A 30 7.12 -9.12 1.97
C LEU A 30 5.80 -9.49 2.65
N GLN A 31 4.66 -9.18 2.03
CA GLN A 31 3.33 -9.56 2.52
C GLN A 31 3.18 -11.09 2.59
N ASN A 32 3.64 -11.81 1.57
CA ASN A 32 3.65 -13.28 1.56
C ASN A 32 4.47 -13.82 2.73
N LYS A 33 5.67 -13.24 2.98
CA LYS A 33 6.51 -13.67 4.09
C LYS A 33 5.90 -13.37 5.46
N ILE A 34 5.24 -12.22 5.63
CA ILE A 34 4.53 -11.87 6.86
C ILE A 34 3.41 -12.87 7.14
N ASN A 35 2.66 -13.27 6.11
CA ASN A 35 1.61 -14.27 6.24
C ASN A 35 2.16 -15.64 6.63
N GLU A 36 3.27 -16.07 6.02
CA GLU A 36 3.97 -17.30 6.40
C GLU A 36 4.43 -17.25 7.87
N LEU A 37 5.03 -16.14 8.30
CA LEU A 37 5.48 -15.95 9.68
C LEU A 37 4.32 -15.88 10.67
N LYS A 38 3.15 -15.37 10.26
CA LYS A 38 1.94 -15.39 11.09
C LYS A 38 1.51 -16.83 11.39
N VAL A 39 1.47 -17.69 10.38
CA VAL A 39 1.11 -19.10 10.55
C VAL A 39 2.14 -19.80 11.44
N ARG A 40 3.44 -19.58 11.20
CA ARG A 40 4.51 -20.15 12.05
C ARG A 40 4.42 -19.68 13.51
N LEU A 41 4.09 -18.41 13.73
CA LEU A 41 3.92 -17.85 15.07
C LEU A 41 2.77 -18.51 15.83
N GLU A 42 1.67 -18.81 15.13
CA GLU A 42 0.52 -19.53 15.72
C GLU A 42 0.91 -20.95 16.15
N VAL A 43 1.70 -21.67 15.34
CA VAL A 43 2.22 -22.99 15.68
C VAL A 43 3.16 -22.91 16.88
N ALA A 44 4.17 -22.04 16.84
CA ALA A 44 5.13 -21.86 17.93
C ALA A 44 4.45 -21.48 19.25
N ARG A 45 3.36 -20.70 19.19
CA ARG A 45 2.57 -20.34 20.37
C ARG A 45 1.91 -21.56 20.99
N LYS A 46 1.31 -22.43 20.18
CA LYS A 46 0.69 -23.68 20.66
C LYS A 46 1.74 -24.62 21.26
N GLU A 47 2.86 -24.81 20.58
CA GLU A 47 3.96 -25.65 21.06
C GLU A 47 4.55 -25.16 22.38
N TYR A 48 4.72 -23.84 22.55
CA TYR A 48 5.13 -23.26 23.82
C TYR A 48 4.08 -23.46 24.91
N GLN A 49 2.79 -23.30 24.61
CA GLN A 49 1.71 -23.55 25.58
C GLN A 49 1.64 -25.02 26.02
N THR A 50 1.93 -25.96 25.12
CA THR A 50 1.90 -27.39 25.42
C THR A 50 3.14 -27.88 26.18
N LEU A 51 4.33 -27.50 25.71
CA LEU A 51 5.60 -28.06 26.23
C LEU A 51 6.29 -27.15 27.25
N ASN A 52 5.97 -25.84 27.24
CA ASN A 52 6.50 -24.82 28.15
C ASN A 52 8.03 -24.84 28.34
N SER A 53 8.77 -25.11 27.25
CA SER A 53 10.24 -25.14 27.26
C SER A 53 10.83 -23.78 26.87
N GLU A 54 12.03 -23.48 27.39
CA GLU A 54 12.77 -22.27 27.00
C GLU A 54 13.17 -22.26 25.53
N GLU A 55 13.36 -23.43 24.91
CA GLU A 55 13.58 -23.54 23.48
C GLU A 55 12.36 -23.09 22.67
N ASN A 56 11.15 -23.56 23.04
CA ASN A 56 9.92 -23.16 22.36
C ASN A 56 9.61 -21.67 22.59
N LYS A 57 9.90 -21.15 23.78
CA LYS A 57 9.82 -19.73 24.07
C LYS A 57 10.75 -18.91 23.17
N SER A 58 11.99 -19.37 22.99
CA SER A 58 12.97 -18.73 22.11
C SER A 58 12.53 -18.75 20.64
N ILE A 59 11.95 -19.86 20.16
CA ILE A 59 11.38 -19.96 18.81
C ILE A 59 10.21 -18.98 18.64
N LEU A 60 9.31 -18.92 19.63
CA LEU A 60 8.17 -18.01 19.64
C LEU A 60 8.62 -16.55 19.54
N ILE A 61 9.59 -16.13 20.37
CA ILE A 61 10.13 -14.77 20.38
C ILE A 61 10.79 -14.45 19.04
N ARG A 62 11.72 -15.28 18.56
CA ARG A 62 12.43 -15.04 17.29
C ARG A 62 11.48 -14.96 16.10
N THR A 63 10.44 -15.78 16.08
CA THR A 63 9.42 -15.76 15.02
C THR A 63 8.59 -14.48 15.08
N SER A 64 8.23 -14.04 16.29
CA SER A 64 7.51 -12.78 16.52
C SER A 64 8.35 -11.59 16.06
N ASP A 65 9.63 -11.54 16.45
CA ASP A 65 10.55 -10.46 16.09
C ASP A 65 10.76 -10.39 14.59
N ALA A 66 10.98 -11.55 13.93
CA ALA A 66 11.09 -11.62 12.48
C ALA A 66 9.81 -11.09 11.79
N ARG A 67 8.62 -11.42 12.30
CA ARG A 67 7.36 -10.92 11.75
C ARG A 67 7.25 -9.40 11.90
N ASN A 68 7.49 -8.89 13.10
CA ASN A 68 7.38 -7.46 13.41
C ASN A 68 8.39 -6.64 12.61
N TYR A 69 9.61 -7.15 12.44
CA TYR A 69 10.63 -6.55 11.60
C TYR A 69 10.16 -6.40 10.14
N ASN A 70 9.57 -7.45 9.57
CA ASN A 70 9.05 -7.39 8.21
C ASN A 70 7.85 -6.44 8.07
N ILE A 71 7.01 -6.31 9.11
CA ILE A 71 5.91 -5.32 9.14
C ILE A 71 6.48 -3.89 9.12
N ALA A 72 7.46 -3.59 9.95
CA ALA A 72 8.09 -2.25 9.96
C ALA A 72 8.70 -1.91 8.60
N PHE A 73 9.34 -2.87 7.93
CA PHE A 73 9.88 -2.65 6.59
C PHE A 73 8.77 -2.47 5.52
N LEU A 74 7.64 -3.15 5.67
CA LEU A 74 6.47 -2.98 4.80
C LEU A 74 5.88 -1.56 4.92
N GLU A 75 5.93 -0.95 6.10
CA GLU A 75 5.52 0.45 6.30
C GLU A 75 6.41 1.43 5.53
N LEU A 76 7.73 1.20 5.50
CA LEU A 76 8.67 1.99 4.70
C LEU A 76 8.33 1.91 3.20
N LEU A 77 8.09 0.70 2.69
CA LEU A 77 7.66 0.49 1.30
C LEU A 77 6.36 1.24 0.99
N ASN A 78 5.35 1.13 1.87
CA ASN A 78 4.08 1.83 1.70
C ASN A 78 4.24 3.35 1.70
N ALA A 79 5.07 3.89 2.59
CA ALA A 79 5.37 5.32 2.63
C ALA A 79 6.02 5.80 1.34
N ARG A 80 6.99 5.04 0.81
CA ARG A 80 7.63 5.37 -0.48
C ARG A 80 6.65 5.31 -1.64
N ILE A 81 5.86 4.24 -1.73
CA ILE A 81 4.81 4.07 -2.75
C ILE A 81 3.84 5.26 -2.71
N LYS A 82 3.41 5.68 -1.51
CA LYS A 82 2.53 6.84 -1.34
C LYS A 82 3.20 8.12 -1.82
N LYS A 83 4.46 8.37 -1.45
CA LYS A 83 5.24 9.53 -1.92
C LYS A 83 5.33 9.56 -3.44
N LEU A 84 5.61 8.43 -4.10
CA LEU A 84 5.71 8.37 -5.56
C LEU A 84 4.36 8.57 -6.26
N ARG A 85 3.28 7.98 -5.75
CA ARG A 85 1.92 8.21 -6.28
C ARG A 85 1.46 9.66 -6.12
N ASN A 86 1.87 10.31 -5.04
CA ASN A 86 1.52 11.70 -4.76
C ASN A 86 2.46 12.71 -5.42
N LYS A 87 3.59 12.28 -5.99
CA LYS A 87 4.62 13.17 -6.57
C LYS A 87 4.10 14.02 -7.74
N ASN A 88 2.98 13.61 -8.34
CA ASN A 88 2.35 14.34 -9.45
C ASN A 88 1.15 15.20 -9.01
N GLY A 89 0.88 15.35 -7.70
CA GLY A 89 -0.30 16.06 -7.21
C GLY A 89 -1.63 15.38 -7.58
N LEU A 90 -1.58 14.17 -8.13
CA LEU A 90 -2.77 13.45 -8.61
C LEU A 90 -3.76 13.18 -7.48
N GLY A 91 -3.27 12.89 -6.28
CA GLY A 91 -4.11 12.73 -5.09
C GLY A 91 -4.87 14.01 -4.73
N ASP A 92 -4.16 15.15 -4.72
CA ASP A 92 -4.76 16.46 -4.46
C ASP A 92 -5.71 16.88 -5.59
N HIS A 93 -5.38 16.55 -6.84
CA HIS A 93 -6.24 16.79 -7.99
C HIS A 93 -7.52 15.95 -7.95
N ILE A 94 -7.42 14.65 -7.63
CA ILE A 94 -8.60 13.78 -7.43
C ILE A 94 -9.45 14.30 -6.27
N GLN A 95 -8.82 14.72 -5.17
CA GLN A 95 -9.55 15.26 -4.02
C GLN A 95 -10.22 16.60 -4.35
N ASN A 96 -9.56 17.47 -5.12
CA ASN A 96 -10.12 18.71 -5.61
C ASN A 96 -11.33 18.44 -6.54
N LEU A 97 -11.23 17.50 -7.48
CA LEU A 97 -12.36 17.10 -8.34
C LEU A 97 -13.56 16.57 -7.54
N ARG A 98 -13.32 15.81 -6.46
CA ARG A 98 -14.39 15.35 -5.56
C ARG A 98 -15.07 16.53 -4.85
N ASN A 99 -14.28 17.45 -4.31
CA ASN A 99 -14.79 18.63 -3.63
C ASN A 99 -15.56 19.54 -4.59
N PHE A 100 -15.01 19.78 -5.79
CA PHE A 100 -15.68 20.52 -6.86
C PHE A 100 -17.03 19.91 -7.21
N LYS A 101 -17.10 18.58 -7.35
CA LYS A 101 -18.34 17.87 -7.64
C LYS A 101 -19.39 18.05 -6.53
N ALA A 102 -18.97 18.05 -5.26
CA ALA A 102 -19.86 18.28 -4.12
C ALA A 102 -20.40 19.72 -4.12
N VAL A 103 -19.52 20.72 -4.25
CA VAL A 103 -19.91 22.14 -4.30
C VAL A 103 -20.83 22.42 -5.50
N ALA A 104 -20.55 21.83 -6.67
CA ALA A 104 -21.40 21.99 -7.84
C ALA A 104 -22.82 21.43 -7.62
N LYS A 105 -22.96 20.27 -6.94
CA LYS A 105 -24.29 19.74 -6.57
C LYS A 105 -25.05 20.64 -5.60
N GLU A 106 -24.35 21.31 -4.70
CA GLU A 106 -24.97 22.22 -3.73
C GLU A 106 -25.39 23.56 -4.35
N LYS A 107 -24.70 24.01 -5.40
CA LYS A 107 -24.86 25.35 -5.97
C LYS A 107 -25.66 25.39 -7.27
N LEU A 108 -25.72 24.29 -8.01
CA LEU A 108 -26.43 24.21 -9.29
C LEU A 108 -27.80 23.53 -9.10
N SER A 109 -28.73 23.83 -10.01
CA SER A 109 -29.93 23.00 -10.13
C SER A 109 -29.56 21.59 -10.62
N GLU A 110 -30.38 20.61 -10.24
CA GLU A 110 -30.15 19.20 -10.60
C GLU A 110 -30.06 19.00 -12.13
N GLU A 111 -30.94 19.66 -12.89
CA GLU A 111 -30.93 19.61 -14.37
C GLU A 111 -29.62 20.13 -14.95
N LEU A 112 -29.15 21.29 -14.49
CA LEU A 112 -27.91 21.90 -14.99
C LEU A 112 -26.68 21.07 -14.59
N TYR A 113 -26.69 20.49 -13.39
CA TYR A 113 -25.63 19.62 -12.92
C TYR A 113 -25.50 18.34 -13.78
N GLU A 114 -26.62 17.66 -14.04
CA GLU A 114 -26.62 16.44 -14.85
C GLU A 114 -26.31 16.72 -16.33
N GLU A 115 -26.71 17.87 -16.87
CA GLU A 115 -26.30 18.30 -18.22
C GLU A 115 -24.77 18.49 -18.32
N ILE A 116 -24.17 19.24 -17.39
CA ILE A 116 -22.71 19.45 -17.35
C ILE A 116 -21.98 18.12 -17.21
N LYS A 117 -22.47 17.23 -16.35
CA LYS A 117 -21.90 15.90 -16.14
C LYS A 117 -21.94 15.05 -17.41
N ARG A 118 -23.06 15.05 -18.15
CA ARG A 118 -23.19 14.36 -19.44
C ARG A 118 -22.16 14.88 -20.44
N LEU A 119 -22.07 16.20 -20.61
CA LEU A 119 -21.11 16.83 -21.53
C LEU A 119 -19.65 16.54 -21.17
N ALA A 120 -19.33 16.47 -19.88
CA ALA A 120 -17.99 16.11 -19.42
C ALA A 120 -17.63 14.65 -19.76
N ILE A 121 -18.60 13.71 -19.66
CA ILE A 121 -18.42 12.32 -20.06
C ILE A 121 -18.17 12.22 -21.57
N GLU A 122 -19.02 12.84 -22.38
CA GLU A 122 -18.87 12.84 -23.86
C GLU A 122 -17.52 13.39 -24.31
N ARG A 123 -17.02 14.46 -23.66
CA ARG A 123 -15.68 15.01 -23.95
C ARG A 123 -14.56 14.04 -23.59
N THR A 124 -14.72 13.29 -22.50
CA THR A 124 -13.74 12.30 -22.06
C THR A 124 -13.66 11.12 -23.02
N GLU A 125 -14.80 10.63 -23.50
CA GLU A 125 -14.91 9.55 -24.49
C GLU A 125 -14.23 9.96 -25.81
N LYS A 126 -14.57 11.13 -26.36
CA LYS A 126 -13.95 11.67 -27.59
C LYS A 126 -12.42 11.84 -27.48
N THR A 127 -11.94 12.27 -26.32
CA THR A 127 -10.49 12.43 -26.09
C THR A 127 -9.77 11.08 -25.97
N SER A 128 -10.49 10.03 -25.59
CA SER A 128 -9.96 8.67 -25.45
C SER A 128 -9.91 7.97 -26.82
N GLU A 129 -10.89 8.21 -27.69
CA GLU A 129 -10.91 7.72 -29.07
C GLU A 129 -9.83 8.35 -29.95
N SER A 130 -9.54 9.64 -29.79
CA SER A 130 -8.50 10.37 -30.54
C SER A 130 -7.05 9.95 -30.21
N LYS A 131 -6.84 9.08 -29.22
CA LYS A 131 -5.51 8.60 -28.80
C LYS A 131 -5.15 7.23 -29.39
N PHE A 132 -6.02 6.66 -30.21
CA PHE A 132 -5.80 5.46 -31.03
C PHE A 132 -5.76 5.84 -32.52
#